data_AF-A0A7R9ZVW0-F1
#
_entry.id   AF-A0A7R9ZVW0-F1
#
_cell.length_a   1.000
_cell.length_b   1.000
_cell.length_c   1.000
_cell.angle_alpha   90.00
_cell.angle_beta   90.00
_cell.angle_gamma   90.00
#
_symmetry.space_group_name_H-M   'P 1'
#
loop_
_entity.id
_entity.type
_entity.pdbx_description
1 polymer ?
#
loop_
_entity_poly.entity_id
_entity_poly.type
_entity_poly.pdbx_seq_one_letter_code
_entity_poly.pdbx_strand_id
1 'polypeptide(L)'
;VGLSVLGTWILGPAQVDVELLRKLTVLRTLRLARLAAAVRLRPEFKDMWALLKGLYESLETLFWTYVMIGCVLYFFAIMATSLIGKQDAFKDNAVAQEYFGDVLLSMLTLFQVMTLDSWSAMVRELMEIQSWVVLFFILFISIAVFVLMNLVTAIIVEHAFASGKADDQDRAVRLEREKEQELEELQSFFEVLDEDKSGKLSQQELYTAAKQRKVRQKLRALDIMPKDMDDLWEILDDGD
;
A
#
# COMPACT_ATOMS: atom_id res chain seq x y z
N VAL A 1 28.22 -21.83 2.39
CA VAL A 1 28.35 -23.12 1.68
C VAL A 1 29.43 -24.02 2.30
N GLY A 2 30.63 -23.52 2.63
CA GLY A 2 31.72 -24.36 3.21
C GLY A 2 31.46 -25.05 4.55
N LEU A 3 30.64 -24.48 5.44
CA LEU A 3 30.30 -25.09 6.75
C LEU A 3 29.26 -26.22 6.68
N SER A 4 28.45 -26.28 5.61
CA SER A 4 27.41 -27.29 5.46
C SER A 4 27.98 -28.63 4.99
N VAL A 5 28.98 -28.59 4.11
CA VAL A 5 29.61 -29.80 3.53
C VAL A 5 30.49 -30.51 4.56
N LEU A 6 31.18 -29.74 5.42
CA LEU A 6 31.97 -30.28 6.54
C LEU A 6 31.10 -30.96 7.60
N GLY A 7 29.87 -30.47 7.83
CA GLY A 7 28.91 -31.11 8.73
C GLY A 7 28.45 -32.47 8.21
N THR A 8 28.09 -32.59 6.93
CA THR A 8 27.50 -33.81 6.38
C THR A 8 28.48 -34.98 6.29
N TRP A 9 29.76 -34.73 6.01
CA TRP A 9 30.76 -35.79 5.86
C TRP A 9 31.41 -36.23 7.18
N ILE A 10 31.45 -35.36 8.20
CA ILE A 10 32.03 -35.70 9.51
C ILE A 10 30.97 -36.27 10.47
N LEU A 11 29.68 -35.90 10.33
CA LEU A 11 28.61 -36.34 11.24
C LEU A 11 27.86 -37.61 10.79
N GLY A 12 28.17 -38.14 9.61
CA GLY A 12 27.63 -39.43 9.13
C GLY A 12 27.84 -40.62 10.08
N PRO A 13 28.98 -40.77 10.79
CA PRO A 13 29.19 -41.90 11.69
C PRO A 13 28.64 -41.71 13.11
N ALA A 14 28.09 -40.54 13.46
CA ALA A 14 27.90 -40.15 14.85
C ALA A 14 26.45 -40.26 15.39
N GLN A 15 25.48 -40.76 14.61
CA GLN A 15 24.06 -40.90 15.02
C GLN A 15 23.51 -39.68 15.78
N VAL A 16 23.90 -38.46 15.38
CA VAL A 16 23.46 -37.25 16.07
C VAL A 16 22.03 -36.96 15.68
N ASP A 17 21.14 -36.86 16.68
CA ASP A 17 19.72 -36.57 16.52
C ASP A 17 19.47 -35.41 15.55
N VAL A 18 18.80 -35.73 14.44
CA VAL A 18 18.33 -34.76 13.43
C VAL A 18 17.46 -33.68 14.09
N GLU A 19 16.80 -34.02 15.19
CA GLU A 19 15.98 -33.10 15.98
C GLU A 19 16.81 -32.06 16.74
N LEU A 20 18.00 -32.42 17.26
CA LEU A 20 18.93 -31.47 17.87
C LEU A 20 19.52 -30.54 16.81
N LEU A 21 19.85 -31.04 15.62
CA LEU A 21 20.32 -30.21 14.50
C LEU A 21 19.23 -29.24 14.02
N ARG A 22 17.96 -29.67 13.97
CA ARG A 22 16.82 -28.80 13.63
C ARG A 22 16.58 -27.74 14.71
N LYS A 23 16.65 -28.10 16.00
CA LYS A 23 16.56 -27.15 17.14
C LYS A 23 17.71 -26.14 17.14
N LEU A 24 18.95 -26.58 16.86
CA LEU A 24 20.11 -25.69 16.73
C LEU A 24 20.01 -24.76 15.51
N THR A 25 19.42 -25.23 14.40
CA THR A 25 19.19 -24.40 13.21
C THR A 25 18.13 -23.33 13.47
N VAL A 26 17.05 -23.67 14.20
CA VAL A 26 16.02 -22.70 14.61
C VAL A 26 16.57 -21.66 15.59
N LEU A 27 17.45 -22.06 16.52
CA LEU A 27 18.15 -21.11 17.41
C LEU A 27 19.10 -20.18 16.62
N ARG A 28 19.69 -20.69 15.53
CA ARG A 28 20.54 -19.90 14.61
C ARG A 28 19.72 -18.88 13.82
N THR A 29 18.50 -19.23 13.38
CA THR A 29 17.60 -18.29 12.69
C THR A 29 17.05 -17.22 13.64
N LEU A 30 16.83 -17.51 14.92
CA LEU A 30 16.48 -16.49 15.92
C LEU A 30 17.60 -15.44 16.12
N ARG A 31 18.86 -15.81 15.89
CA ARG A 31 19.99 -14.86 15.92
C ARG A 31 19.94 -13.87 14.75
N LEU A 32 19.44 -14.29 13.59
CA LEU A 32 19.21 -13.41 12.43
C LEU A 32 18.11 -12.38 12.72
N ALA A 33 17.06 -12.76 13.45
CA ALA A 33 16.02 -11.82 13.87
C ALA A 33 16.58 -10.71 14.80
N ARG A 34 17.52 -11.06 15.69
CA ARG A 34 18.22 -10.06 16.52
C ARG A 34 19.11 -9.13 15.69
N LEU A 35 19.78 -9.66 14.66
CA LEU A 35 20.55 -8.84 13.72
C LEU A 35 19.65 -7.90 12.93
N ALA A 36 18.50 -8.36 12.45
CA ALA A 36 17.50 -7.51 11.79
C ALA A 36 16.99 -6.40 12.74
N ALA A 37 16.73 -6.72 14.01
CA ALA A 37 16.37 -5.74 15.02
C ALA A 37 17.49 -4.71 15.31
N ALA A 38 18.75 -5.15 15.32
CA ALA A 38 19.91 -4.27 15.47
C ALA A 38 20.11 -3.36 14.24
N VAL A 39 19.85 -3.87 13.03
CA VAL A 39 19.86 -3.12 11.78
C VAL A 39 18.72 -2.09 11.74
N ARG A 40 17.58 -2.35 12.38
CA ARG A 40 16.48 -1.38 12.53
C ARG A 40 16.82 -0.14 13.35
N LEU A 41 17.73 -0.25 14.33
CA LEU A 41 18.13 0.86 15.19
C LEU A 41 19.16 1.79 14.52
N ARG A 42 19.68 1.43 13.35
CA ARG A 42 20.67 2.22 12.60
C ARG A 42 19.97 3.31 11.79
N PRO A 43 20.38 4.58 11.92
CA PRO A 43 19.80 5.69 11.15
C PRO A 43 19.84 5.49 9.63
N GLU A 44 20.91 4.85 9.14
CA GLU A 44 21.15 4.51 7.72
C GLU A 44 20.05 3.64 7.10
N PHE A 45 19.36 2.84 7.90
CA PHE A 45 18.34 1.90 7.41
C PHE A 45 16.92 2.42 7.61
N LYS A 46 16.72 3.61 8.20
CA LYS A 46 15.38 4.18 8.44
C LYS A 46 14.57 4.24 7.14
N ASP A 47 15.19 4.64 6.04
CA ASP A 47 14.55 4.71 4.73
C ASP A 47 14.17 3.31 4.22
N MET A 48 15.04 2.31 4.38
CA MET A 48 14.74 0.91 4.06
C MET A 48 13.57 0.37 4.88
N TRP A 49 13.51 0.67 6.18
CA TRP A 49 12.41 0.24 7.04
C TRP A 49 11.10 0.97 6.73
N ALA A 50 11.16 2.23 6.31
CA ALA A 50 9.99 2.95 5.81
C ALA A 50 9.43 2.29 4.53
N LEU A 51 10.30 1.90 3.59
CA LEU A 51 9.90 1.15 2.39
C LEU A 51 9.31 -0.23 2.74
N LEU A 52 9.93 -0.96 3.67
CA LEU A 52 9.42 -2.26 4.14
C LEU A 52 8.07 -2.14 4.85
N LYS A 53 7.88 -1.07 5.64
CA LYS A 53 6.59 -0.77 6.29
C LYS A 53 5.52 -0.49 5.24
N GLY A 54 5.85 0.33 4.22
CA GLY A 54 4.95 0.59 3.10
C GLY A 54 4.58 -0.68 2.34
N LEU A 55 5.56 -1.56 2.07
CA LEU A 55 5.30 -2.87 1.46
C LEU A 55 4.36 -3.72 2.32
N TYR A 56 4.60 -3.78 3.64
CA TYR A 56 3.77 -4.53 4.58
C TYR A 56 2.33 -4.00 4.60
N GLU A 57 2.13 -2.69 4.60
CA GLU A 57 0.81 -2.06 4.52
C GLU A 57 0.09 -2.43 3.21
N SER A 58 0.81 -2.53 2.09
CA SER A 58 0.25 -3.01 0.82
C SER A 58 -0.03 -4.52 0.79
N LEU A 59 0.52 -5.33 1.71
CA LEU A 59 0.29 -6.78 1.70
C LEU A 59 -1.18 -7.14 1.95
N GLU A 60 -1.93 -6.33 2.69
CA GLU A 60 -3.33 -6.62 2.99
C GLU A 60 -4.22 -6.56 1.73
N THR A 61 -4.03 -5.54 0.89
CA THR A 61 -4.75 -5.41 -0.39
C THR A 61 -4.28 -6.46 -1.40
N LEU A 62 -2.98 -6.76 -1.40
CA LEU A 62 -2.41 -7.83 -2.23
C LEU A 62 -2.91 -9.21 -1.82
N PHE A 63 -3.13 -9.47 -0.52
CA PHE A 63 -3.54 -10.76 0.00
C PHE A 63 -4.84 -11.25 -0.66
N TRP A 64 -5.87 -10.41 -0.68
CA TRP A 64 -7.15 -10.75 -1.32
C TRP A 64 -7.01 -10.99 -2.82
N THR A 65 -6.13 -10.24 -3.48
CA THR A 65 -5.86 -10.44 -4.90
C THR A 65 -5.16 -11.77 -5.15
N TYR A 66 -4.20 -12.15 -4.30
CA TYR A 66 -3.55 -13.46 -4.35
C TYR A 66 -4.54 -14.61 -4.07
N VAL A 67 -5.50 -14.42 -3.16
CA VAL A 67 -6.58 -15.39 -2.92
C VAL A 67 -7.43 -15.57 -4.18
N MET A 68 -7.82 -14.48 -4.85
CA MET A 68 -8.57 -14.53 -6.10
C MET A 68 -7.79 -15.27 -7.20
N ILE A 69 -6.50 -14.96 -7.38
CA ILE A 69 -5.61 -15.67 -8.31
C ILE A 69 -5.55 -17.16 -7.97
N GLY A 70 -5.38 -17.50 -6.68
CA GLY A 70 -5.35 -18.88 -6.21
C GLY A 70 -6.63 -19.65 -6.55
N CYS A 71 -7.80 -19.04 -6.39
CA CYS A 71 -9.09 -19.64 -6.76
C CYS A 71 -9.19 -19.91 -8.27
N VAL A 72 -8.77 -18.96 -9.11
CA VAL A 72 -8.75 -19.13 -10.57
C VAL A 72 -7.79 -20.25 -10.96
N LEU A 73 -6.57 -20.25 -10.42
CA LEU A 73 -5.58 -21.30 -10.66
C LEU A 73 -6.10 -22.68 -10.24
N TYR A 74 -6.74 -22.79 -9.07
CA TYR A 74 -7.30 -24.04 -8.59
C TYR A 74 -8.41 -24.57 -9.50
N PHE A 75 -9.34 -23.71 -9.92
CA PHE A 75 -10.42 -24.08 -10.83
C PHE A 75 -9.87 -24.61 -12.16
N PHE A 76 -8.96 -23.87 -12.79
CA PHE A 76 -8.34 -24.30 -14.04
C PHE A 76 -7.43 -25.52 -13.86
N ALA A 77 -6.80 -25.68 -12.70
CA ALA A 77 -5.98 -26.86 -12.40
C ALA A 77 -6.82 -28.13 -12.35
N ILE A 78 -7.99 -28.11 -11.70
CA ILE A 78 -8.92 -29.25 -11.72
C ILE A 78 -9.30 -29.61 -13.15
N MET A 79 -9.63 -28.60 -13.96
CA MET A 79 -9.95 -28.81 -15.37
C MET A 79 -8.76 -29.40 -16.14
N ALA A 80 -7.55 -28.87 -15.98
CA ALA A 80 -6.36 -29.35 -16.65
C ALA A 80 -6.01 -30.79 -16.25
N THR A 81 -6.06 -31.12 -14.95
CA THR A 81 -5.87 -32.48 -14.46
C THR A 81 -6.93 -33.42 -15.04
N SER A 82 -8.19 -32.99 -15.12
CA SER A 82 -9.28 -33.83 -15.63
C SER A 82 -9.26 -34.02 -17.14
N LEU A 83 -8.92 -32.96 -17.89
CA LEU A 83 -9.01 -32.93 -19.35
C LEU A 83 -7.71 -33.35 -20.04
N ILE A 84 -6.57 -33.20 -19.36
CA ILE A 84 -5.24 -33.55 -19.87
C ILE A 84 -4.68 -34.71 -19.04
N GLY A 85 -4.38 -34.49 -17.76
CA GLY A 85 -3.68 -35.48 -16.93
C GLY A 85 -4.37 -36.83 -16.78
N LYS A 86 -5.70 -36.87 -16.68
CA LYS A 86 -6.49 -38.10 -16.47
C LYS A 86 -7.18 -38.62 -17.73
N GLN A 87 -6.99 -37.97 -18.88
CA GLN A 87 -7.61 -38.40 -20.12
C GLN A 87 -6.81 -39.56 -20.74
N ASP A 88 -7.51 -40.56 -21.28
CA ASP A 88 -6.87 -41.76 -21.85
C ASP A 88 -5.88 -41.43 -22.99
N ALA A 89 -6.14 -40.38 -23.77
CA ALA A 89 -5.26 -39.93 -24.86
C ALA A 89 -3.87 -39.49 -24.37
N PHE A 90 -3.75 -39.05 -23.11
CA PHE A 90 -2.52 -38.48 -22.53
C PHE A 90 -1.89 -39.38 -21.47
N LYS A 91 -2.44 -40.57 -21.24
CA LYS A 91 -2.03 -41.46 -20.15
C LYS A 91 -0.59 -41.94 -20.28
N ASP A 92 -0.13 -42.17 -21.50
CA ASP A 92 1.23 -42.63 -21.81
C ASP A 92 2.20 -41.49 -22.13
N ASN A 93 1.73 -40.23 -22.15
CA ASN A 93 2.57 -39.07 -22.42
C ASN A 93 3.22 -38.56 -21.14
N ALA A 94 4.55 -38.65 -21.05
CA ALA A 94 5.30 -38.26 -19.86
C ALA A 94 5.12 -36.77 -19.51
N VAL A 95 5.08 -35.89 -20.50
CA VAL A 95 4.92 -34.44 -20.34
C VAL A 95 3.55 -34.09 -19.74
N ALA A 96 2.48 -34.71 -20.21
CA ALA A 96 1.14 -34.53 -19.68
C ALA A 96 1.04 -34.98 -18.21
N GLN A 97 1.71 -36.08 -17.84
CA GLN A 97 1.72 -36.57 -16.45
C GLN A 97 2.62 -35.73 -15.54
N GLU A 98 3.77 -35.26 -16.03
CA GLU A 98 4.70 -34.40 -15.29
C GLU A 98 4.05 -33.08 -14.90
N TYR A 99 3.31 -32.46 -15.82
CA TYR A 99 2.69 -31.15 -15.61
C TYR A 99 1.25 -31.22 -15.07
N PHE A 100 0.47 -32.23 -15.46
CA PHE A 100 -0.97 -32.28 -15.18
C PHE A 100 -1.43 -33.56 -14.45
N GLY A 101 -0.52 -34.42 -14.01
CA GLY A 101 -0.87 -35.71 -13.37
C GLY A 101 -1.67 -35.57 -12.07
N ASP A 102 -1.42 -34.50 -11.31
CA ASP A 102 -2.25 -34.12 -10.16
C ASP A 102 -2.59 -32.62 -10.15
N VAL A 103 -3.50 -32.25 -9.24
CA VAL A 103 -4.02 -30.88 -9.13
C VAL A 103 -2.93 -29.90 -8.69
N LEU A 104 -2.01 -30.30 -7.82
CA LEU A 104 -0.96 -29.42 -7.30
C LEU A 104 0.09 -29.13 -8.38
N LEU A 105 0.51 -30.16 -9.14
CA LEU A 105 1.34 -30.03 -10.32
C LEU A 105 0.66 -29.13 -11.36
N SER A 106 -0.63 -29.37 -11.63
CA SER A 106 -1.41 -28.55 -12.56
C SER A 106 -1.48 -27.09 -12.11
N MET A 107 -1.64 -26.83 -10.81
CA MET A 107 -1.60 -25.46 -10.26
C MET A 107 -0.23 -24.81 -10.45
N LEU A 108 0.86 -25.54 -10.20
CA LEU A 108 2.23 -25.05 -10.39
C LEU A 108 2.51 -24.72 -11.86
N THR A 109 2.13 -25.62 -12.77
CA THR A 109 2.26 -25.40 -14.22
C THR A 109 1.42 -24.22 -14.67
N LEU A 110 0.16 -24.11 -14.26
CA LEU A 110 -0.69 -22.99 -14.65
C LEU A 110 -0.20 -21.66 -14.06
N PHE A 111 0.42 -21.68 -12.88
CA PHE A 111 1.11 -20.51 -12.34
C PHE A 111 2.28 -20.08 -13.23
N GLN A 112 3.10 -21.02 -13.72
CA GLN A 112 4.15 -20.73 -14.70
C GLN A 112 3.58 -20.19 -16.01
N VAL A 113 2.52 -20.81 -16.54
CA VAL A 113 1.83 -20.35 -17.76
C VAL A 113 1.24 -18.95 -17.59
N MET A 114 0.72 -18.60 -16.40
CA MET A 114 0.23 -17.26 -16.09
C MET A 114 1.33 -16.20 -16.23
N THR A 115 2.59 -16.54 -15.95
CA THR A 115 3.75 -15.66 -16.20
C THR A 115 4.22 -15.65 -17.66
N LEU A 116 3.50 -16.35 -18.54
CA LEU A 116 3.84 -16.56 -19.96
C LEU A 116 5.21 -17.23 -20.16
N ASP A 117 5.72 -17.91 -19.14
CA ASP A 117 7.00 -18.60 -19.23
C ASP A 117 6.82 -19.98 -19.86
N SER A 118 7.62 -20.26 -20.89
CA SER A 118 7.86 -21.58 -21.50
C SER A 118 6.61 -22.41 -21.87
N TRP A 119 5.42 -21.81 -21.91
CA TRP A 119 4.15 -22.52 -22.12
C TRP A 119 3.94 -22.99 -23.57
N SER A 120 4.46 -22.25 -24.55
CA SER A 120 4.17 -22.51 -25.96
C SER A 120 4.76 -23.83 -26.47
N ALA A 121 5.95 -24.21 -26.00
CA ALA A 121 6.57 -25.49 -26.36
C ALA A 121 5.79 -26.66 -25.76
N MET A 122 5.47 -26.58 -24.45
CA MET A 122 4.64 -27.55 -23.75
C MET A 122 3.27 -27.74 -24.45
N VAL A 123 2.58 -26.65 -24.79
CA VAL A 123 1.27 -26.74 -25.44
C VAL A 123 1.38 -27.33 -26.84
N ARG A 124 2.42 -27.00 -27.61
CA ARG A 124 2.63 -27.59 -28.94
C ARG A 124 2.79 -29.10 -28.88
N GLU A 125 3.51 -29.61 -27.89
CA GLU A 125 3.65 -31.06 -27.69
C GLU A 125 2.31 -31.72 -27.35
N LEU A 126 1.52 -31.10 -26.47
CA LEU A 126 0.17 -31.61 -26.15
C LEU A 126 -0.79 -31.57 -27.36
N MET A 127 -0.62 -30.58 -28.26
CA MET A 127 -1.42 -30.45 -29.47
C MET A 127 -1.16 -31.56 -30.50
N GLU A 128 0.02 -32.19 -30.49
CA GLU A 128 0.32 -33.35 -31.35
C GLU A 128 -0.58 -34.54 -31.03
N ILE A 129 -1.08 -34.61 -29.78
CA ILE A 129 -2.02 -35.64 -29.33
C ILE A 129 -3.46 -35.15 -29.49
N GLN A 130 -3.78 -33.96 -29.00
CA GLN A 130 -5.13 -33.37 -29.10
C GLN A 130 -5.06 -31.86 -29.36
N SER A 131 -5.45 -31.44 -30.56
CA SER A 131 -5.32 -30.04 -30.96
C SER A 131 -6.24 -29.06 -30.22
N TRP A 132 -7.34 -29.53 -29.61
CA TRP A 132 -8.27 -28.66 -28.85
C TRP A 132 -7.64 -28.09 -27.58
N VAL A 133 -6.55 -28.69 -27.07
CA VAL A 133 -5.84 -28.25 -25.86
C VAL A 133 -5.40 -26.79 -25.97
N VAL A 134 -5.07 -26.31 -27.17
CA VAL A 134 -4.69 -24.91 -27.38
C VAL A 134 -5.81 -23.94 -26.96
N LEU A 135 -7.08 -24.30 -27.16
CA LEU A 135 -8.22 -23.45 -26.80
C LEU A 135 -8.32 -23.29 -25.29
N PHE A 136 -8.04 -24.36 -24.54
CA PHE A 136 -7.99 -24.32 -23.07
C PHE A 136 -6.92 -23.33 -22.59
N PHE A 137 -5.70 -23.42 -23.12
CA PHE A 137 -4.60 -22.53 -22.72
C PHE A 137 -4.82 -21.08 -23.15
N ILE A 138 -5.35 -20.83 -24.35
CA ILE A 138 -5.68 -19.46 -24.79
C ILE A 138 -6.77 -18.85 -23.90
N LEU A 139 -7.80 -19.62 -23.53
CA LEU A 139 -8.83 -19.16 -22.60
C LEU A 139 -8.24 -18.85 -21.21
N PHE A 140 -7.42 -19.76 -20.68
CA PHE A 140 -6.75 -19.57 -19.40
C PHE A 140 -5.85 -18.33 -19.42
N ILE A 141 -4.99 -18.18 -20.44
CA ILE A 141 -4.08 -17.04 -20.58
C ILE A 141 -4.87 -15.74 -20.67
N SER A 142 -5.97 -15.71 -21.43
CA SER A 142 -6.81 -14.50 -21.55
C SER A 142 -7.36 -14.06 -20.19
N ILE A 143 -7.87 -15.00 -19.39
CA ILE A 143 -8.38 -14.73 -18.04
C ILE A 143 -7.23 -14.36 -17.10
N ALA A 144 -6.11 -15.09 -17.14
CA ALA A 144 -4.96 -14.86 -16.28
C ALA A 144 -4.36 -13.46 -16.52
N VAL A 145 -4.20 -13.04 -17.78
CA VAL A 145 -3.75 -11.69 -18.14
C VAL A 145 -4.73 -10.64 -17.64
N PHE A 146 -6.04 -10.85 -17.79
CA PHE A 146 -7.04 -9.93 -17.26
C PHE A 146 -6.95 -9.79 -15.73
N VAL A 147 -6.81 -10.91 -15.01
CA VAL A 147 -6.65 -10.91 -13.54
C VAL A 147 -5.35 -10.21 -13.13
N LEU A 148 -4.24 -10.47 -13.83
CA LEU A 148 -2.97 -9.78 -13.58
C LEU A 148 -3.06 -8.27 -13.83
N MET A 149 -3.76 -7.86 -14.90
CA MET A 149 -4.00 -6.45 -15.17
C MET A 149 -4.84 -5.80 -14.07
N ASN A 150 -5.88 -6.47 -13.58
CA ASN A 150 -6.68 -5.96 -12.46
C ASN A 150 -5.85 -5.81 -11.17
N LEU A 151 -4.91 -6.73 -10.90
CA LEU A 151 -3.95 -6.59 -9.80
C LEU A 151 -3.08 -5.33 -9.98
N VAL A 152 -2.51 -5.13 -11.18
CA VAL A 152 -1.68 -3.95 -11.48
C VAL A 152 -2.50 -2.67 -11.32
N THR A 153 -3.73 -2.64 -11.84
CA THR A 153 -4.65 -1.51 -11.68
C THR A 153 -4.95 -1.26 -10.20
N ALA A 154 -5.23 -2.29 -9.41
CA ALA A 154 -5.48 -2.14 -7.98
C ALA A 154 -4.29 -1.51 -7.25
N ILE A 155 -3.06 -1.93 -7.55
CA ILE A 155 -1.84 -1.35 -6.98
C ILE A 155 -1.68 0.13 -7.39
N ILE A 156 -1.89 0.45 -8.68
CA ILE A 156 -1.79 1.83 -9.17
C ILE A 156 -2.84 2.72 -8.51
N VAL A 157 -4.07 2.21 -8.37
CA VAL A 157 -5.18 2.92 -7.71
C VAL A 157 -4.86 3.14 -6.22
N GLU A 158 -4.38 2.12 -5.51
CA GLU A 158 -3.97 2.25 -4.11
C GLU A 158 -2.88 3.32 -3.94
N HIS A 159 -1.85 3.31 -4.80
CA HIS A 159 -0.81 4.34 -4.78
C HIS A 159 -1.35 5.74 -5.10
N ALA A 160 -2.26 5.86 -6.06
CA ALA A 160 -2.89 7.14 -6.41
C ALA A 160 -3.72 7.70 -5.24
N PHE A 161 -4.51 6.85 -4.57
CA PHE A 161 -5.31 7.25 -3.40
C PHE A 161 -4.44 7.55 -2.18
N ALA A 162 -3.37 6.79 -1.95
CA ALA A 162 -2.42 7.05 -0.86
C ALA A 162 -1.72 8.40 -1.03
N SER A 163 -1.30 8.74 -2.25
CA SER A 163 -0.72 10.05 -2.56
C SER A 163 -1.73 11.18 -2.38
N GLY A 164 -2.99 10.98 -2.76
CA GLY A 164 -4.04 11.98 -2.57
C GLY A 164 -4.36 12.26 -1.11
N LYS A 165 -4.44 11.21 -0.27
CA LYS A 165 -4.69 11.36 1.17
C LYS A 165 -3.59 12.10 1.92
N ALA A 166 -2.33 11.90 1.54
CA ALA A 166 -1.21 12.61 2.15
C ALA A 166 -1.30 14.12 1.84
N ASP A 167 -1.60 14.47 0.59
CA ASP A 167 -1.80 15.87 0.19
C ASP A 167 -3.02 16.51 0.87
N ASP A 168 -4.14 15.78 1.00
CA ASP A 168 -5.35 16.28 1.66
C ASP A 168 -5.13 16.55 3.16
N GLN A 169 -4.40 15.68 3.86
CA GLN A 169 -4.06 15.89 5.27
C GLN A 169 -3.13 17.09 5.46
N ASP A 170 -2.09 17.21 4.66
CA ASP A 170 -1.17 18.36 4.72
C ASP A 170 -1.89 19.67 4.39
N ARG A 171 -2.85 19.63 3.46
CA ARG A 171 -3.66 20.79 3.09
C ARG A 171 -4.65 21.19 4.18
N ALA A 172 -5.27 20.23 4.86
CA ALA A 172 -6.15 20.49 6.00
C ALA A 172 -5.39 21.14 7.17
N VAL A 173 -4.20 20.62 7.51
CA VAL A 173 -3.35 21.19 8.57
C VAL A 173 -2.88 22.61 8.21
N ARG A 174 -2.58 22.88 6.93
CA ARG A 174 -2.25 24.24 6.47
C ARG A 174 -3.42 25.20 6.62
N LEU A 175 -4.62 24.80 6.22
CA LEU A 175 -5.83 25.60 6.36
C LEU A 175 -6.17 25.90 7.82
N GLU A 176 -6.02 24.94 8.74
CA GLU A 176 -6.21 25.19 10.17
C GLU A 176 -5.18 26.19 10.71
N ARG A 177 -3.90 26.04 10.34
CA ARG A 177 -2.86 27.00 10.74
C ARG A 177 -3.08 28.40 10.19
N GLU A 178 -3.53 28.52 8.94
CA GLU A 178 -3.88 29.81 8.33
C GLU A 178 -5.03 30.46 9.11
N LYS A 179 -6.07 29.69 9.46
CA LYS A 179 -7.17 30.20 10.29
C LYS A 179 -6.74 30.61 11.70
N GLU A 180 -5.89 29.80 12.36
CA GLU A 180 -5.35 30.16 13.69
C GLU A 180 -4.54 31.46 13.61
N GLN A 181 -3.71 31.61 12.58
CA GLN A 181 -2.94 32.85 12.36
C GLN A 181 -3.86 34.05 12.09
N GLU A 182 -4.90 33.89 11.27
CA GLU A 182 -5.89 34.95 11.04
C GLU A 182 -6.63 35.33 12.33
N LEU A 183 -7.00 34.35 13.16
CA LEU A 183 -7.66 34.59 14.44
C LEU A 183 -6.73 35.26 15.45
N GLU A 184 -5.45 34.86 15.54
CA GLU A 184 -4.44 35.52 16.39
C GLU A 184 -4.19 36.97 15.92
N GLU A 185 -4.12 37.21 14.62
CA GLU A 185 -3.98 38.56 14.06
C GLU A 185 -5.21 39.43 14.33
N LEU A 186 -6.42 38.85 14.28
CA LEU A 186 -7.66 39.54 14.63
C LEU A 186 -7.75 39.80 16.14
N GLN A 187 -7.44 38.82 16.99
CA GLN A 187 -7.43 38.99 18.44
C GLN A 187 -6.44 40.06 18.87
N SER A 188 -5.19 39.99 18.39
CA SER A 188 -4.19 41.02 18.70
C SER A 188 -4.57 42.40 18.14
N PHE A 189 -5.35 42.44 17.06
CA PHE A 189 -5.92 43.68 16.57
C PHE A 189 -6.99 44.22 17.53
N PHE A 190 -7.96 43.42 17.95
CA PHE A 190 -9.00 43.81 18.90
C PHE A 190 -8.45 44.21 20.28
N GLU A 191 -7.44 43.50 20.80
CA GLU A 191 -6.73 43.88 22.04
C GLU A 191 -6.06 45.26 21.96
N VAL A 192 -5.66 45.70 20.76
CA VAL A 192 -5.10 47.05 20.56
C VAL A 192 -6.20 48.11 20.51
N LEU A 193 -7.44 47.75 20.16
CA LEU A 193 -8.58 48.67 20.13
C LEU A 193 -9.26 48.80 21.50
N ASP A 194 -9.21 47.74 22.33
CA ASP A 194 -9.71 47.71 23.71
C ASP A 194 -8.77 48.51 24.65
N GLU A 195 -9.02 49.82 24.78
CA GLU A 195 -8.20 50.71 25.61
C GLU A 195 -8.46 50.50 27.10
N ASP A 196 -9.69 50.11 27.49
CA ASP A 196 -10.09 49.92 28.88
C ASP A 196 -9.82 48.51 29.44
N LYS A 197 -9.44 47.56 28.57
CA LYS A 197 -9.17 46.15 28.87
C LYS A 197 -10.38 45.42 29.46
N SER A 198 -11.58 45.83 29.09
CA SER A 198 -12.81 45.18 29.52
C SER A 198 -13.00 43.80 28.86
N GLY A 199 -12.26 43.49 27.81
CA GLY A 199 -12.43 42.28 27.01
C GLY A 199 -13.61 42.35 26.05
N LYS A 200 -14.26 43.51 25.93
CA LYS A 200 -15.30 43.83 24.96
C LYS A 200 -14.88 45.10 24.21
N LEU A 201 -15.18 45.21 22.92
CA LEU A 201 -15.08 46.50 22.23
C LEU A 201 -16.35 47.30 22.47
N SER A 202 -16.24 48.54 22.91
CA SER A 202 -17.37 49.49 22.86
C SER A 202 -17.43 50.22 21.52
N GLN A 203 -18.61 50.70 21.14
CA GLN A 203 -18.79 51.51 19.93
C GLN A 203 -17.85 52.73 19.95
N GLN A 204 -17.66 53.37 21.11
CA GLN A 204 -16.78 54.54 21.23
C GLN A 204 -15.30 54.19 21.00
N GLU A 205 -14.84 53.03 21.46
CA GLU A 205 -13.48 52.54 21.22
C GLU A 205 -13.26 52.21 19.76
N LEU A 206 -14.23 51.56 19.08
CA LEU A 206 -14.14 51.28 17.65
C LEU A 206 -13.99 52.58 16.83
N TYR A 207 -14.82 53.60 17.09
CA TYR A 207 -14.75 54.89 16.39
C TYR A 207 -13.47 55.67 16.70
N THR A 208 -12.95 55.54 17.92
CA THR A 208 -11.70 56.20 18.33
C THR A 208 -10.49 55.52 17.71
N ALA A 209 -10.50 54.19 17.69
CA ALA A 209 -9.44 53.41 17.11
C ALA A 209 -9.41 53.50 15.57
N ALA A 210 -10.57 53.60 14.91
CA ALA A 210 -10.67 53.87 13.46
C ALA A 210 -10.01 55.19 13.02
N LYS A 211 -9.81 56.15 13.95
CA LYS A 211 -9.06 57.40 13.69
C LYS A 211 -7.54 57.18 13.74
N GLN A 212 -7.05 56.12 14.39
CA GLN A 212 -5.63 55.82 14.48
C GLN A 212 -5.08 55.38 13.11
N ARG A 213 -3.89 55.88 12.75
CA ARG A 213 -3.29 55.67 11.42
C ARG A 213 -3.08 54.20 11.08
N LYS A 214 -2.64 53.39 12.06
CA LYS A 214 -2.39 51.94 11.89
C LYS A 214 -3.69 51.17 11.61
N VAL A 215 -4.72 51.40 12.42
CA VAL A 215 -6.03 50.73 12.31
C VAL A 215 -6.71 51.10 10.99
N ARG A 216 -6.70 52.39 10.64
CA ARG A 216 -7.25 52.86 9.35
C ARG A 216 -6.55 52.28 8.13
N GLN A 217 -5.25 51.96 8.22
CA GLN A 217 -4.51 51.29 7.14
C GLN A 217 -4.93 49.82 6.99
N LYS A 218 -5.11 49.10 8.11
CA LYS A 218 -5.61 47.72 8.11
C LYS A 218 -7.06 47.64 7.62
N LEU A 219 -7.96 48.51 8.10
CA LEU A 219 -9.36 48.55 7.65
C LEU A 219 -9.48 48.82 6.14
N ARG A 220 -8.66 49.73 5.60
CA ARG A 220 -8.58 49.96 4.15
C ARG A 220 -8.02 48.78 3.37
N ALA A 221 -7.13 47.99 3.96
CA ALA A 221 -6.62 46.77 3.32
C ALA A 221 -7.69 45.67 3.25
N LEU A 222 -8.67 45.70 4.15
CA LEU A 222 -9.87 44.85 4.16
C LEU A 222 -11.04 45.43 3.35
N ASP A 223 -10.81 46.51 2.59
CA ASP A 223 -11.82 47.25 1.81
C ASP A 223 -12.96 47.88 2.63
N ILE A 224 -12.71 48.13 3.92
CA ILE A 224 -13.67 48.78 4.82
C ILE A 224 -13.38 50.30 4.85
N MET A 225 -14.35 51.11 4.43
CA MET A 225 -14.21 52.57 4.46
C MET A 225 -14.73 53.15 5.80
N PRO A 226 -14.29 54.36 6.19
CA PRO A 226 -14.77 55.01 7.42
C PRO A 226 -16.28 55.24 7.48
N LYS A 227 -16.97 55.22 6.34
CA LYS A 227 -18.43 55.35 6.23
C LYS A 227 -19.18 54.03 6.51
N ASP A 228 -18.48 52.89 6.45
CA ASP A 228 -19.04 51.55 6.63
C ASP A 228 -18.87 51.08 8.10
N MET A 229 -18.48 51.98 9.01
CA MET A 229 -18.22 51.67 10.43
C MET A 229 -19.50 51.37 11.22
N ASP A 230 -20.61 52.06 10.88
CA ASP A 230 -21.92 51.77 11.47
C ASP A 230 -22.38 50.36 11.06
N ASP A 231 -22.29 50.04 9.77
CA ASP A 231 -22.64 48.71 9.23
C ASP A 231 -21.74 47.60 9.79
N LEU A 232 -20.44 47.87 9.93
CA LEU A 232 -19.49 46.93 10.53
C LEU A 232 -19.82 46.64 12.00
N TRP A 233 -20.20 47.65 12.77
CA TRP A 233 -20.63 47.48 14.16
C TRP A 233 -21.88 46.61 14.24
N GLU A 234 -22.90 46.91 13.42
CA GLU A 234 -24.15 46.14 13.41
C GLU A 234 -23.97 44.66 13.02
N ILE A 235 -22.96 44.35 12.20
CA ILE A 235 -22.62 42.97 11.82
C ILE A 235 -21.82 42.24 12.92
N LEU A 236 -21.00 42.96 13.69
CA LEU A 236 -20.14 42.40 14.74
C LEU A 236 -20.83 42.34 16.11
N ASP A 237 -21.86 43.15 16.34
CA ASP A 237 -22.65 43.19 17.57
C ASP A 237 -23.53 41.93 17.65
N ASP A 238 -23.20 41.02 18.58
CA ASP A 238 -23.96 39.80 18.84
C ASP A 238 -25.23 40.05 19.68
N GLY A 239 -25.49 41.30 20.07
CA GLY A 239 -26.73 41.75 20.69
C GLY A 239 -26.81 41.60 22.21
N ASP A 240 -25.67 41.37 22.89
CA ASP A 240 -25.54 41.18 24.35
C ASP A 240 -24.99 42.41 25.12
#